data_AF-A0A7Z9LRF2-F1
#
_entry.id   AF-A0A7Z9LRF2-F1
#
_cell.length_a   1.000
_cell.length_b   1.000
_cell.length_c   1.000
_cell.angle_alpha   90.00
_cell.angle_beta   90.00
_cell.angle_gamma   90.00
#
_symmetry.space_group_name_H-M   'P 1'
#
loop_
_entity.id
_entity.type
_entity.pdbx_description
1 polymer ?
#
loop_
_entity_poly.entity_id
_entity_poly.type
_entity_poly.pdbx_seq_one_letter_code
_entity_poly.pdbx_strand_id
1 'polypeptide(L)'
;MPPGVPLGGDVHRLGRAAVGVHDSIGVRALYLEDDDTGIVVVSADLHSITPELRARVLELAPVDLAASHIILTATHTHSGPGGLSKSWFARRYMGGYMEEMVELAAQGIVEAIAEAMTGKKRATIGYRVSTQELLTENLFSEGGIRDAQVGVIRVDDSDGNPIAILGSMSAHPTTTPASDVLALSAGFPGYFCDRLESLSHEDTVAFFLNGATGDQACANRENMVGWDWPEFIGNELAILVKSVANTIECEEYPILINYSTADVPENLASRFLSDEVLIQTLEIDQLLVSFFPGEPYAGVQDKLDRIAKRRGYSAHITVGLANDYVMDIASTGASVFRGAAPGLNVLGPDAEEWSVDVIQTLMRRGSYTSRSSSVVRATALQKIPGGYRVEVSGGAEDRVLRLGATMAPLLEEAWAGLVRDVRDGVIEVELPIWGDRFGIDATPIALPILADRERGHLSADAVRDIGWFARGARMPFDKVHLLRHFSDVESVPRRVSVEGTRGRGGLEGYIASASAGTPVIVLENRPATGSHSVGIGLPWDSTHRIGMNDAGVVFSSEAGSAEADVPDLESAAASRGDLEEALREAALKLFAETDSELLPVVFAVIFEPASKSVYLGVSEGDTFPTEFQRFSVVEDSP
;
A
#
# COMPACT_ATOMS: atom_id res chain seq x y z
N MET A 1 13.55 32.70 -5.03
CA MET A 1 12.15 32.21 -4.91
C MET A 1 11.17 33.35 -5.18
N PRO A 2 10.11 33.13 -5.96
CA PRO A 2 8.99 34.07 -6.14
C PRO A 2 8.33 34.46 -4.81
N PRO A 3 7.69 35.63 -4.68
CA PRO A 3 6.88 35.94 -3.50
C PRO A 3 5.72 34.95 -3.34
N GLY A 4 5.47 34.47 -2.12
CA GLY A 4 4.31 33.62 -1.82
C GLY A 4 4.46 32.14 -2.15
N VAL A 5 5.68 31.62 -2.32
CA VAL A 5 5.91 30.17 -2.52
C VAL A 5 5.30 29.37 -1.37
N PRO A 6 4.37 28.44 -1.64
CA PRO A 6 3.86 27.52 -0.63
C PRO A 6 4.95 26.55 -0.16
N LEU A 7 4.81 25.98 1.02
CA LEU A 7 5.69 24.89 1.46
C LEU A 7 5.10 23.53 1.10
N GLY A 8 5.94 22.57 0.78
CA GLY A 8 5.54 21.18 0.46
C GLY A 8 5.42 20.29 1.70
N GLY A 9 4.56 19.27 1.65
CA GLY A 9 4.59 18.11 2.56
C GLY A 9 3.69 18.17 3.80
N ASP A 10 3.59 19.30 4.49
CA ASP A 10 2.87 19.35 5.76
C ASP A 10 1.38 19.77 5.60
N VAL A 11 0.49 18.79 5.80
CA VAL A 11 -0.96 18.96 5.72
C VAL A 11 -1.53 20.01 6.67
N HIS A 12 -0.88 20.28 7.82
CA HIS A 12 -1.33 21.27 8.79
C HIS A 12 -1.07 22.70 8.32
N ARG A 13 -0.19 22.89 7.33
CA ARG A 13 0.06 24.20 6.71
C ARG A 13 -1.04 24.59 5.75
N LEU A 14 -1.87 23.65 5.28
CA LEU A 14 -2.99 23.90 4.36
C LEU A 14 -2.55 24.70 3.12
N GLY A 15 -1.33 24.45 2.62
CA GLY A 15 -0.78 25.13 1.45
C GLY A 15 -0.35 26.58 1.67
N ARG A 16 -0.13 27.00 2.92
CA ARG A 16 0.36 28.36 3.24
C ARG A 16 1.75 28.62 2.65
N ALA A 17 1.96 29.88 2.29
CA ALA A 17 3.24 30.41 1.83
C ALA A 17 4.30 30.43 2.93
N ALA A 18 5.55 30.28 2.52
CA ALA A 18 6.70 30.56 3.36
C ALA A 18 6.71 32.03 3.81
N VAL A 19 7.07 32.28 5.06
CA VAL A 19 7.18 33.62 5.66
C VAL A 19 8.62 34.04 5.94
N GLY A 20 9.57 33.11 5.76
CA GLY A 20 10.99 33.30 6.00
C GLY A 20 11.82 32.24 5.28
N VAL A 21 13.14 32.42 5.31
CA VAL A 21 14.14 31.48 4.81
C VAL A 21 15.09 31.23 5.97
N HIS A 22 15.16 29.97 6.43
CA HIS A 22 16.10 29.56 7.47
C HIS A 22 17.46 29.23 6.84
N ASP A 23 17.45 28.40 5.79
CA ASP A 23 18.63 28.04 5.01
C ASP A 23 18.28 27.94 3.50
N SER A 24 19.31 27.76 2.67
CA SER A 24 19.15 27.73 1.22
C SER A 24 18.66 26.37 0.73
N ILE A 25 17.81 26.40 -0.31
CA ILE A 25 17.35 25.21 -1.03
C ILE A 25 18.32 24.95 -2.17
N GLY A 26 18.96 23.77 -2.19
CA GLY A 26 19.95 23.39 -3.19
C GLY A 26 19.47 22.35 -4.20
N VAL A 27 20.19 22.28 -5.31
CA VAL A 27 20.15 21.16 -6.26
C VAL A 27 21.57 20.72 -6.53
N ARG A 28 21.81 19.42 -6.53
CA ARG A 28 23.13 18.82 -6.72
C ARG A 28 23.03 17.75 -7.79
N ALA A 29 23.96 17.76 -8.73
CA ALA A 29 23.98 16.81 -9.85
C ALA A 29 25.34 16.10 -9.95
N LEU A 30 25.31 14.78 -10.10
CA LEU A 30 26.47 13.97 -10.39
C LEU A 30 26.28 13.35 -11.77
N TYR A 31 27.12 13.74 -12.72
CA TYR A 31 27.22 13.11 -14.03
C TYR A 31 28.31 12.04 -14.02
N LEU A 32 27.96 10.82 -14.41
CA LEU A 32 28.89 9.71 -14.56
C LEU A 32 28.83 9.20 -16.00
N GLU A 33 30.00 8.96 -16.58
CA GLU A 33 30.13 8.51 -17.97
C GLU A 33 31.22 7.44 -18.05
N ASP A 34 30.90 6.31 -18.68
CA ASP A 34 31.87 5.36 -19.23
C ASP A 34 31.79 5.35 -20.77
N ASP A 35 32.52 4.44 -21.42
CA ASP A 35 32.60 4.39 -22.89
C ASP A 35 31.23 4.17 -23.57
N ASP A 36 30.27 3.54 -22.89
CA ASP A 36 28.98 3.12 -23.45
C ASP A 36 27.79 3.87 -22.84
N THR A 37 27.92 4.41 -21.62
CA THR A 37 26.81 4.86 -20.79
C THR A 37 27.13 6.19 -20.09
N GLY A 38 26.30 7.21 -20.33
CA GLY A 38 26.24 8.43 -19.54
C GLY A 38 24.96 8.49 -18.69
N ILE A 39 25.07 8.78 -17.40
CA ILE A 39 23.93 8.93 -16.48
C ILE A 39 24.08 10.17 -15.61
N VAL A 40 22.96 10.72 -15.14
CA VAL A 40 22.96 11.78 -14.14
C VAL A 40 22.07 11.42 -12.95
N VAL A 41 22.60 11.62 -11.75
CA VAL A 41 21.87 11.52 -10.48
C VAL A 41 21.74 12.91 -9.89
N VAL A 42 20.51 13.33 -9.63
CA VAL A 42 20.19 14.64 -9.05
C VAL A 42 19.58 14.45 -7.67
N SER A 43 20.07 15.22 -6.69
CA SER A 43 19.46 15.39 -5.37
C SER A 43 18.98 16.82 -5.24
N ALA A 44 17.67 17.02 -5.08
CA ALA A 44 17.06 18.34 -4.94
C ALA A 44 16.39 18.50 -3.57
N ASP A 45 16.56 19.67 -2.95
CA ASP A 45 15.95 20.03 -1.67
C ASP A 45 14.44 20.35 -1.81
N LEU A 46 13.69 19.31 -2.15
CA LEU A 46 12.25 19.33 -2.43
C LEU A 46 11.54 18.29 -1.57
N HIS A 47 10.22 18.43 -1.43
CA HIS A 47 9.39 17.38 -0.86
C HIS A 47 9.38 16.13 -1.76
N SER A 48 9.11 16.28 -3.05
CA SER A 48 9.06 15.17 -3.99
C SER A 48 9.32 15.64 -5.42
N ILE A 49 9.69 14.70 -6.29
CA ILE A 49 9.68 14.93 -7.73
C ILE A 49 8.26 14.71 -8.24
N THR A 50 7.64 15.74 -8.80
CA THR A 50 6.29 15.67 -9.37
C THR A 50 6.33 15.30 -10.86
N PRO A 51 5.27 14.72 -11.43
CA PRO A 51 5.18 14.47 -12.87
C PRO A 51 5.41 15.74 -13.70
N GLU A 52 4.89 16.89 -13.24
CA GLU A 52 5.08 18.17 -13.93
C GLU A 52 6.52 18.66 -13.90
N LEU A 53 7.20 18.55 -12.75
CA LEU A 53 8.60 18.91 -12.63
C LEU A 53 9.48 18.00 -13.50
N ARG A 54 9.27 16.68 -13.42
CA ARG A 54 10.01 15.71 -14.23
C ARG A 54 9.82 15.98 -15.72
N ALA A 55 8.58 16.14 -16.19
CA ALA A 55 8.31 16.44 -17.59
C ALA A 55 9.04 17.71 -18.03
N ARG A 56 9.01 18.77 -17.22
CA ARG A 56 9.68 20.03 -17.55
C ARG A 56 11.20 19.92 -17.57
N VAL A 57 11.80 19.18 -16.64
CA VAL A 57 13.24 18.89 -16.65
C VAL A 57 13.62 18.13 -17.92
N LEU A 58 12.85 17.12 -18.32
CA LEU A 58 13.13 16.34 -19.53
C LEU A 58 13.00 17.16 -20.82
N GLU A 59 12.10 18.14 -20.87
CA GLU A 59 11.99 19.07 -22.01
C GLU A 59 13.20 20.00 -22.15
N LEU A 60 13.81 20.37 -21.02
CA LEU A 60 14.92 21.32 -20.94
C LEU A 60 16.30 20.62 -20.92
N ALA A 61 16.34 19.33 -20.60
CA ALA A 61 17.56 18.57 -20.45
C ALA A 61 18.39 18.50 -21.75
N PRO A 62 19.72 18.34 -21.65
CA PRO A 62 20.59 18.16 -22.82
C PRO A 62 20.15 16.99 -23.72
N VAL A 63 20.22 17.21 -25.04
CA VAL A 63 19.74 16.26 -26.07
C VAL A 63 20.54 14.95 -26.17
N ASP A 64 21.71 14.90 -25.54
CA ASP A 64 22.64 13.77 -25.51
C ASP A 64 22.39 12.81 -24.33
N LEU A 65 21.46 13.11 -23.43
CA LEU A 65 21.02 12.19 -22.37
C LEU A 65 19.65 11.59 -22.66
N ALA A 66 19.56 10.27 -22.59
CA ALA A 66 18.27 9.59 -22.62
C ALA A 66 17.44 9.93 -21.36
N ALA A 67 16.13 10.09 -21.49
CA ALA A 67 15.25 10.38 -20.35
C ALA A 67 15.30 9.32 -19.23
N SER A 68 15.61 8.08 -19.60
CA SER A 68 15.81 6.95 -18.67
C SER A 68 17.21 6.92 -18.04
N HIS A 69 18.10 7.86 -18.39
CA HIS A 69 19.43 8.05 -17.80
C HIS A 69 19.49 9.26 -16.86
N ILE A 70 18.36 9.96 -16.69
CA ILE A 70 18.19 11.08 -15.77
C ILE A 70 17.40 10.60 -14.55
N ILE A 71 18.11 10.46 -13.43
CA ILE A 71 17.57 10.06 -12.13
C ILE A 71 17.39 11.32 -11.29
N LEU A 72 16.14 11.70 -11.02
CA LEU A 72 15.82 12.84 -10.17
C LEU A 72 15.37 12.32 -8.81
N THR A 73 16.00 12.77 -7.72
CA THR A 73 15.62 12.43 -6.35
C THR A 73 15.34 13.68 -5.54
N ALA A 74 14.40 13.58 -4.61
CA ALA A 74 14.12 14.64 -3.65
C ALA A 74 14.65 14.27 -2.26
N THR A 75 15.18 15.24 -1.52
CA THR A 75 15.59 15.04 -0.12
C THR A 75 14.42 14.91 0.84
N HIS A 76 13.18 15.05 0.35
CA HIS A 76 11.94 14.92 1.12
C HIS A 76 11.81 15.93 2.26
N THR A 77 12.44 17.10 2.12
CA THR A 77 12.23 18.18 3.09
C THR A 77 10.76 18.62 3.06
N HIS A 78 10.10 18.53 4.22
CA HIS A 78 8.76 19.07 4.44
C HIS A 78 8.77 20.59 4.60
N SER A 79 9.92 21.24 4.44
CA SER A 79 10.07 22.71 4.46
C SER A 79 10.70 23.25 3.18
N GLY A 80 10.72 22.43 2.13
CA GLY A 80 11.05 22.85 0.77
C GLY A 80 9.88 23.56 0.05
N PRO A 81 10.16 24.10 -1.14
CA PRO A 81 9.13 24.76 -1.96
C PRO A 81 8.06 23.77 -2.45
N GLY A 82 6.81 24.20 -2.36
CA GLY A 82 5.62 23.56 -2.93
C GLY A 82 5.19 24.18 -4.25
N GLY A 83 3.92 23.98 -4.62
CA GLY A 83 3.33 24.56 -5.84
C GLY A 83 3.76 23.86 -7.14
N LEU A 84 4.38 22.68 -7.03
CA LEU A 84 4.99 21.96 -8.15
C LEU A 84 4.07 20.93 -8.83
N SER A 85 2.83 20.74 -8.34
CA SER A 85 1.89 19.74 -8.89
C SER A 85 0.53 20.35 -9.23
N LYS A 86 -0.04 19.92 -10.37
CA LYS A 86 -1.40 20.25 -10.78
C LYS A 86 -2.43 19.34 -10.11
N SER A 87 -2.00 18.22 -9.52
CA SER A 87 -2.87 17.32 -8.76
C SER A 87 -3.67 18.11 -7.74
N TRP A 88 -5.00 18.02 -7.85
CA TRP A 88 -5.92 18.75 -6.99
C TRP A 88 -5.73 18.35 -5.51
N PHE A 89 -5.34 17.10 -5.25
CA PHE A 89 -4.95 16.61 -3.94
C PHE A 89 -3.66 17.27 -3.45
N ALA A 90 -2.59 17.23 -4.27
CA ALA A 90 -1.30 17.84 -3.95
C ALA A 90 -1.41 19.33 -3.66
N ARG A 91 -2.21 20.07 -4.44
CA ARG A 91 -2.49 21.51 -4.23
C ARG A 91 -3.04 21.84 -2.85
N ARG A 92 -3.64 20.82 -2.23
CA ARG A 92 -4.19 20.79 -0.89
C ARG A 92 -3.18 21.12 0.22
N TYR A 93 -2.11 20.34 0.22
CA TYR A 93 -1.10 20.34 1.29
C TYR A 93 0.24 20.92 0.83
N MET A 94 0.54 20.87 -0.46
CA MET A 94 1.73 21.49 -1.08
C MET A 94 1.45 22.89 -1.65
N GLY A 95 0.23 23.41 -1.46
CA GLY A 95 -0.22 24.72 -1.93
C GLY A 95 -0.52 24.80 -3.43
N GLY A 96 -1.15 25.91 -3.83
CA GLY A 96 -1.63 26.10 -5.21
C GLY A 96 -0.52 25.95 -6.25
N TYR A 97 -0.86 25.32 -7.38
CA TYR A 97 0.07 25.16 -8.51
C TYR A 97 0.61 26.50 -8.99
N MET A 98 1.93 26.59 -9.15
CA MET A 98 2.66 27.77 -9.62
C MET A 98 3.55 27.36 -10.79
N GLU A 99 3.15 27.70 -12.01
CA GLU A 99 3.94 27.40 -13.22
C GLU A 99 5.35 28.00 -13.14
N GLU A 100 5.48 29.23 -12.60
CA GLU A 100 6.77 29.88 -12.36
C GLU A 100 7.69 29.10 -11.41
N MET A 101 7.12 28.36 -10.44
CA MET A 101 7.91 27.52 -9.54
C MET A 101 8.40 26.25 -10.21
N VAL A 102 7.56 25.63 -11.07
CA VAL A 102 7.98 24.49 -11.87
C VAL A 102 9.10 24.89 -12.82
N GLU A 103 8.96 26.04 -13.48
CA GLU A 103 10.00 26.57 -14.37
C GLU A 103 11.31 26.84 -13.62
N LEU A 104 11.24 27.52 -12.47
CA LEU A 104 12.41 27.83 -11.66
C LEU A 104 13.13 26.56 -11.18
N ALA A 105 12.38 25.58 -10.67
CA ALA A 105 12.94 24.32 -10.19
C ALA A 105 13.55 23.50 -11.34
N ALA A 106 12.86 23.41 -12.49
CA ALA A 106 13.36 22.69 -13.65
C ALA A 106 14.64 23.33 -14.23
N GLN A 107 14.66 24.66 -14.33
CA GLN A 107 15.83 25.39 -14.80
C GLN A 107 17.03 25.18 -13.87
N GLY A 108 16.85 25.28 -12.55
CA GLY A 108 17.93 25.03 -11.58
C GLY A 108 18.46 23.60 -11.64
N ILE A 109 17.59 22.61 -11.86
CA ILE A 109 18.00 21.21 -12.07
C ILE A 109 18.82 21.06 -13.35
N VAL A 110 18.37 21.64 -14.46
CA VAL A 110 19.04 21.53 -15.76
C VAL A 110 20.37 22.27 -15.77
N GLU A 111 20.46 23.42 -15.10
CA GLU A 111 21.71 24.15 -14.89
C GLU A 111 22.72 23.28 -14.12
N ALA A 112 22.31 22.65 -13.01
CA ALA A 112 23.18 21.74 -12.26
C ALA A 112 23.64 20.53 -13.10
N ILE A 113 22.74 19.95 -13.91
CA ILE A 113 23.09 18.86 -14.84
C ILE A 113 24.14 19.35 -15.85
N ALA A 114 23.94 20.51 -16.48
CA ALA A 114 24.85 21.07 -17.46
C ALA A 114 26.22 21.40 -16.85
N GLU A 115 26.26 21.94 -15.63
CA GLU A 115 27.50 22.18 -14.88
C GLU A 115 28.24 20.87 -14.60
N ALA A 116 27.55 19.82 -14.14
CA ALA A 116 28.16 18.51 -13.91
C ALA A 116 28.72 17.87 -15.19
N MET A 117 27.99 17.98 -16.31
CA MET A 117 28.44 17.45 -17.61
C MET A 117 29.64 18.21 -18.16
N THR A 118 29.66 19.54 -18.04
CA THR A 118 30.77 20.38 -18.52
C THR A 118 32.01 20.27 -17.63
N GLY A 119 31.83 20.08 -16.33
CA GLY A 119 32.89 19.88 -15.34
C GLY A 119 33.44 18.46 -15.28
N LYS A 120 32.98 17.54 -16.16
CA LYS A 120 33.40 16.14 -16.11
C LYS A 120 34.92 16.00 -16.25
N LYS A 121 35.50 15.16 -15.40
CA LYS A 121 36.91 14.79 -15.40
C LYS A 121 37.05 13.31 -15.13
N ARG A 122 38.21 12.73 -15.46
CA ARG A 122 38.50 11.33 -15.16
C ARG A 122 38.41 11.12 -13.64
N ALA A 123 37.67 10.10 -13.24
CA ALA A 123 37.36 9.83 -11.85
C ALA A 123 37.32 8.32 -11.59
N THR A 124 37.46 7.95 -10.32
CA THR A 124 37.22 6.61 -9.81
C THR A 124 36.05 6.64 -8.84
N ILE A 125 35.37 5.50 -8.67
CA ILE A 125 34.18 5.38 -7.83
C ILE A 125 34.31 4.18 -6.90
N GLY A 126 33.79 4.33 -5.69
CA GLY A 126 33.73 3.26 -4.70
C GLY A 126 32.50 3.41 -3.81
N TYR A 127 32.19 2.35 -3.07
CA TYR A 127 31.01 2.32 -2.21
C TYR A 127 31.26 1.56 -0.91
N ARG A 128 30.41 1.83 0.08
CA ARG A 128 30.31 1.05 1.30
C ARG A 128 28.92 1.20 1.90
N VAL A 129 28.41 0.12 2.47
CA VAL A 129 27.24 0.15 3.34
C VAL A 129 27.70 0.01 4.78
N SER A 130 27.23 0.91 5.63
CA SER A 130 27.46 0.94 7.07
C SER A 130 26.12 0.88 7.80
N THR A 131 26.15 1.00 9.13
CA THR A 131 24.94 1.02 9.97
C THR A 131 25.00 2.13 11.01
N GLN A 132 23.83 2.64 11.40
CA GLN A 132 23.64 3.57 12.51
C GLN A 132 22.54 3.09 13.46
N GLU A 133 22.64 3.45 14.73
CA GLU A 133 21.66 3.02 15.75
C GLU A 133 20.94 4.18 16.45
N LEU A 134 21.37 5.43 16.21
CA LEU A 134 20.98 6.58 17.03
C LEU A 134 20.10 7.60 16.29
N LEU A 135 20.12 7.62 14.96
CA LEU A 135 19.55 8.70 14.14
C LEU A 135 18.16 8.38 13.61
N THR A 136 17.82 7.10 13.50
CA THR A 136 16.50 6.64 13.01
C THR A 136 15.72 5.91 14.09
N GLU A 137 14.40 6.05 14.05
CA GLU A 137 13.45 5.21 14.78
C GLU A 137 12.24 4.87 13.90
N ASN A 138 11.50 3.81 14.26
CA ASN A 138 10.27 3.49 13.54
C ASN A 138 9.18 4.49 13.94
N LEU A 139 8.54 5.14 12.97
CA LEU A 139 7.55 6.20 13.18
C LEU A 139 6.27 5.69 13.86
N PHE A 140 5.96 4.41 13.68
CA PHE A 140 4.63 3.85 13.86
C PHE A 140 4.49 2.92 15.06
N SER A 141 5.59 2.28 15.47
CA SER A 141 5.55 1.28 16.54
C SER A 141 6.86 1.20 17.29
N GLU A 142 6.76 1.19 18.61
CA GLU A 142 7.90 0.88 19.48
C GLU A 142 8.32 -0.57 19.23
N GLY A 143 9.56 -0.77 18.76
CA GLY A 143 10.08 -2.08 18.36
C GLY A 143 9.72 -2.52 16.93
N GLY A 144 9.14 -1.63 16.12
CA GLY A 144 9.00 -1.83 14.66
C GLY A 144 10.37 -1.97 13.96
N ILE A 145 10.33 -2.40 12.69
CA ILE A 145 11.57 -2.53 11.90
C ILE A 145 12.21 -1.15 11.78
N ARG A 146 13.45 -1.04 12.25
CA ARG A 146 14.31 0.12 12.06
C ARG A 146 15.29 -0.17 10.94
N ASP A 147 15.30 0.66 9.90
CA ASP A 147 16.36 0.62 8.91
C ASP A 147 17.59 1.36 9.43
N ALA A 148 18.58 0.58 9.86
CA ALA A 148 19.86 1.08 10.34
C ALA A 148 20.85 1.39 9.20
N GLN A 149 20.53 1.06 7.95
CA GLN A 149 21.48 1.13 6.84
C GLN A 149 21.90 2.58 6.54
N VAL A 150 23.20 2.77 6.31
CA VAL A 150 23.76 4.01 5.75
C VAL A 150 24.57 3.65 4.51
N GLY A 151 24.09 4.06 3.33
CA GLY A 151 24.80 3.88 2.07
C GLY A 151 25.78 5.03 1.85
N VAL A 152 26.98 4.73 1.37
CA VAL A 152 27.98 5.74 1.00
C VAL A 152 28.58 5.40 -0.36
N ILE A 153 28.49 6.33 -1.30
CA ILE A 153 29.19 6.28 -2.59
C ILE A 153 30.16 7.45 -2.63
N ARG A 154 31.41 7.18 -3.00
CA ARG A 154 32.47 8.18 -3.10
C ARG A 154 33.02 8.18 -4.52
N VAL A 155 33.21 9.38 -5.07
CA VAL A 155 33.84 9.60 -6.37
C VAL A 155 35.08 10.46 -6.14
N ASP A 156 36.23 9.97 -6.59
CA ASP A 156 37.51 10.67 -6.48
C ASP A 156 37.99 11.09 -7.87
N ASP A 157 38.67 12.24 -7.97
CA ASP A 157 39.40 12.60 -9.18
C ASP A 157 40.74 11.86 -9.31
N SER A 158 41.50 12.17 -10.36
CA SER A 158 42.79 11.54 -10.64
C SER A 158 43.85 11.71 -9.56
N ASP A 159 43.70 12.70 -8.67
CA ASP A 159 44.61 12.95 -7.56
C ASP A 159 44.17 12.22 -6.27
N GLY A 160 43.04 11.50 -6.32
CA GLY A 160 42.44 10.81 -5.17
C GLY A 160 41.64 11.74 -4.25
N ASN A 161 41.36 12.97 -4.69
CA ASN A 161 40.55 13.91 -3.92
C ASN A 161 39.06 13.62 -4.18
N PRO A 162 38.23 13.56 -3.12
CA PRO A 162 36.79 13.37 -3.30
C PRO A 162 36.17 14.58 -3.98
N ILE A 163 35.46 14.32 -5.07
CA ILE A 163 34.69 15.33 -5.82
C ILE A 163 33.18 15.19 -5.59
N ALA A 164 32.72 13.98 -5.22
CA ALA A 164 31.36 13.76 -4.78
C ALA A 164 31.31 12.69 -3.68
N ILE A 165 30.48 12.92 -2.67
CA ILE A 165 30.14 11.91 -1.66
C ILE A 165 28.62 11.88 -1.50
N LEU A 166 28.01 10.75 -1.84
CA LEU A 166 26.59 10.50 -1.67
C LEU A 166 26.40 9.69 -0.40
N GLY A 167 25.60 10.20 0.54
CA GLY A 167 25.15 9.50 1.74
C GLY A 167 23.67 9.19 1.65
N SER A 168 23.26 8.00 2.06
CA SER A 168 21.85 7.65 2.23
C SER A 168 21.53 7.26 3.67
N MET A 169 20.35 7.66 4.13
CA MET A 169 19.79 7.23 5.42
C MET A 169 18.27 7.19 5.32
N SER A 170 17.66 6.23 6.00
CA SER A 170 16.21 6.12 6.13
C SER A 170 15.76 6.93 7.35
N ALA A 171 15.41 8.20 7.18
CA ALA A 171 14.73 9.01 8.19
C ALA A 171 13.91 10.13 7.53
N HIS A 172 12.63 10.21 7.88
CA HIS A 172 11.69 11.15 7.29
C HIS A 172 12.02 12.61 7.73
N PRO A 173 12.25 13.57 6.82
CA PRO A 173 12.71 14.93 7.14
C PRO A 173 11.64 15.90 7.67
N THR A 174 10.96 15.51 8.75
CA THR A 174 9.92 16.29 9.44
C THR A 174 10.43 16.97 10.71
N THR A 175 11.72 17.28 10.77
CA THR A 175 12.40 17.86 11.95
C THR A 175 12.27 19.39 12.08
N THR A 176 11.48 20.06 11.22
CA THR A 176 11.27 21.50 11.30
C THR A 176 10.52 21.89 12.58
N PRO A 177 11.01 22.86 13.35
CA PRO A 177 10.39 23.23 14.62
C PRO A 177 9.04 23.92 14.43
N ALA A 178 8.08 23.62 15.32
CA ALA A 178 6.73 24.18 15.27
C ALA A 178 6.69 25.73 15.35
N SER A 179 7.68 26.35 15.98
CA SER A 179 7.82 27.81 16.04
C SER A 179 8.14 28.45 14.69
N ASP A 180 8.66 27.67 13.73
CA ASP A 180 9.12 28.14 12.44
C ASP A 180 8.61 27.26 11.29
N VAL A 181 7.41 26.68 11.48
CA VAL A 181 6.75 25.77 10.53
C VAL A 181 6.46 26.40 9.16
N LEU A 182 6.70 27.71 8.99
CA LEU A 182 6.54 28.42 7.73
C LEU A 182 7.87 28.97 7.17
N ALA A 183 9.03 28.52 7.65
CA ALA A 183 10.31 28.81 7.04
C ALA A 183 10.65 27.84 5.89
N LEU A 184 11.27 28.37 4.83
CA LEU A 184 11.97 27.55 3.85
C LEU A 184 13.24 26.97 4.47
N SER A 185 13.44 25.66 4.32
CA SER A 185 14.64 24.96 4.76
C SER A 185 14.82 23.63 4.03
N ALA A 186 16.07 23.26 3.76
CA ALA A 186 16.49 21.95 3.31
C ALA A 186 16.41 20.87 4.41
N GLY A 187 16.13 21.26 5.66
CA GLY A 187 16.00 20.36 6.81
C GLY A 187 17.34 19.74 7.24
N PHE A 188 17.29 18.62 7.97
CA PHE A 188 18.51 17.89 8.34
C PHE A 188 19.35 17.46 7.11
N PRO A 189 18.79 17.16 5.91
CA PRO A 189 19.58 16.92 4.70
C PRO A 189 20.48 18.08 4.31
N GLY A 190 20.03 19.33 4.49
CA GLY A 190 20.82 20.53 4.26
C GLY A 190 22.02 20.60 5.20
N TYR A 191 21.77 20.50 6.52
CA TYR A 191 22.82 20.44 7.54
C TYR A 191 23.82 19.31 7.28
N PHE A 192 23.35 18.14 6.84
CA PHE A 192 24.21 17.02 6.45
C PHE A 192 25.15 17.39 5.32
N CYS A 193 24.62 17.99 4.23
CA CYS A 193 25.44 18.35 3.07
C CYS A 193 26.49 19.39 3.45
N ASP A 194 26.07 20.49 4.07
CA ASP A 194 26.97 21.58 4.49
C ASP A 194 28.08 21.05 5.41
N ARG A 195 27.72 20.17 6.35
CA ARG A 195 28.69 19.60 7.27
C ARG A 195 29.64 18.66 6.57
N LEU A 196 29.17 17.78 5.69
CA LEU A 196 30.00 16.82 4.98
C LEU A 196 30.99 17.51 4.04
N GLU A 197 30.56 18.58 3.36
CA GLU A 197 31.41 19.45 2.54
C GLU A 197 32.48 20.12 3.42
N SER A 198 32.10 20.68 4.57
CA SER A 198 33.05 21.32 5.52
C SER A 198 34.12 20.37 6.07
N LEU A 199 33.85 19.06 6.08
CA LEU A 199 34.75 18.01 6.55
C LEU A 199 35.57 17.39 5.40
N SER A 200 35.33 17.78 4.16
CA SER A 200 35.89 17.15 2.95
C SER A 200 36.83 18.09 2.18
N HIS A 201 37.25 17.65 1.01
CA HIS A 201 38.06 18.49 0.12
C HIS A 201 37.21 19.66 -0.37
N GLU A 202 37.82 20.81 -0.69
CA GLU A 202 37.08 22.04 -1.04
C GLU A 202 36.19 21.90 -2.28
N ASP A 203 36.53 20.96 -3.17
CA ASP A 203 35.76 20.62 -4.38
C ASP A 203 34.72 19.50 -4.17
N THR A 204 34.58 18.96 -2.96
CA THR A 204 33.63 17.87 -2.70
C THR A 204 32.20 18.41 -2.69
N VAL A 205 31.32 17.83 -3.51
CA VAL A 205 29.86 18.04 -3.42
C VAL A 205 29.22 16.90 -2.62
N ALA A 206 28.47 17.23 -1.57
CA ALA A 206 27.77 16.24 -0.74
C ALA A 206 26.33 16.04 -1.17
N PHE A 207 25.88 14.80 -1.30
CA PHE A 207 24.50 14.47 -1.68
C PHE A 207 23.83 13.70 -0.55
N PHE A 208 22.62 14.10 -0.18
CA PHE A 208 21.74 13.30 0.66
C PHE A 208 20.72 12.56 -0.20
N LEU A 209 20.66 11.24 -0.08
CA LEU A 209 19.64 10.41 -0.73
C LEU A 209 18.74 9.78 0.34
N ASN A 210 17.42 9.88 0.16
CA ASN A 210 16.50 9.23 1.08
C ASN A 210 16.56 7.71 0.94
N GLY A 211 16.65 7.00 2.06
CA GLY A 211 16.46 5.56 2.11
C GLY A 211 14.99 5.16 2.04
N ALA A 212 14.64 4.12 2.79
CA ALA A 212 13.27 3.66 3.00
C ALA A 212 12.59 4.47 4.12
N THR A 213 12.14 5.67 3.79
CA THR A 213 11.64 6.66 4.76
C THR A 213 10.18 6.52 5.20
N GLY A 214 9.37 5.69 4.52
CA GLY A 214 7.91 5.71 4.72
C GLY A 214 7.44 5.38 6.14
N ASP A 215 8.20 4.56 6.88
CA ASP A 215 7.93 4.21 8.27
C ASP A 215 9.05 4.58 9.24
N GLN A 216 9.96 5.47 8.85
CA GLN A 216 11.17 5.81 9.60
C GLN A 216 11.19 7.30 9.96
N ALA A 217 11.36 7.65 11.24
CA ALA A 217 11.50 9.04 11.69
C ALA A 217 12.94 9.36 12.11
N CYS A 218 13.30 10.64 12.14
CA CYS A 218 14.48 11.09 12.87
C CYS A 218 14.27 10.84 14.37
N ALA A 219 15.24 10.23 15.04
CA ALA A 219 15.16 10.04 16.49
C ALA A 219 15.48 11.35 17.24
N ASN A 220 14.82 11.61 18.37
CA ASN A 220 15.11 12.77 19.23
C ASN A 220 15.40 12.36 20.68
N ARG A 221 16.42 11.52 20.88
CA ARG A 221 16.72 10.92 22.19
C ARG A 221 17.15 11.94 23.25
N GLU A 222 17.70 13.07 22.82
CA GLU A 222 18.17 14.13 23.71
C GLU A 222 17.11 15.21 23.98
N ASN A 223 15.88 15.03 23.45
CA ASN A 223 14.80 16.02 23.55
C ASN A 223 15.24 17.41 23.08
N MET A 224 15.98 17.46 21.99
CA MET A 224 16.43 18.70 21.36
C MET A 224 15.24 19.52 20.89
N VAL A 225 15.38 20.84 20.96
CA VAL A 225 14.30 21.80 20.69
C VAL A 225 14.75 22.76 19.60
N GLY A 226 13.81 23.20 18.76
CA GLY A 226 14.13 24.16 17.72
C GLY A 226 14.96 23.54 16.61
N TRP A 227 15.85 24.35 16.03
CA TRP A 227 16.73 23.96 14.94
C TRP A 227 17.93 23.10 15.38
N ASP A 228 18.18 22.98 16.70
CA ASP A 228 19.26 22.14 17.23
C ASP A 228 19.04 20.66 16.87
N TRP A 229 17.79 20.21 16.76
CA TRP A 229 17.45 18.82 16.41
C TRP A 229 17.82 18.46 14.96
N PRO A 230 17.32 19.15 13.92
CA PRO A 230 17.75 18.89 12.54
C PRO A 230 19.25 19.08 12.35
N GLU A 231 19.85 20.08 13.00
CA GLU A 231 21.29 20.31 12.94
C GLU A 231 22.09 19.13 13.50
N PHE A 232 21.71 18.61 14.66
CA PHE A 232 22.35 17.43 15.24
C PHE A 232 22.25 16.20 14.32
N ILE A 233 21.06 15.89 13.81
CA ILE A 233 20.85 14.74 12.93
C ILE A 233 21.72 14.85 11.67
N GLY A 234 21.73 16.02 11.02
CA GLY A 234 22.55 16.26 9.84
C GLY A 234 24.04 16.15 10.14
N ASN A 235 24.50 16.76 11.24
CA ASN A 235 25.91 16.77 11.62
C ASN A 235 26.44 15.37 11.99
N GLU A 236 25.71 14.60 12.79
CA GLU A 236 26.11 13.26 13.18
C GLU A 236 26.14 12.30 11.99
N LEU A 237 25.14 12.40 11.09
CA LEU A 237 25.15 11.64 9.85
C LEU A 237 26.36 12.01 8.98
N ALA A 238 26.69 13.30 8.86
CA ALA A 238 27.83 13.76 8.07
C ALA A 238 29.16 13.24 8.61
N ILE A 239 29.33 13.24 9.94
CA ILE A 239 30.53 12.67 10.59
C ILE A 239 30.63 11.17 10.31
N LEU A 240 29.53 10.42 10.44
CA LEU A 240 29.49 9.00 10.13
C LEU A 240 29.83 8.73 8.66
N VAL A 241 29.14 9.39 7.73
CA VAL A 241 29.36 9.23 6.28
C VAL A 241 30.79 9.60 5.92
N LYS A 242 31.36 10.68 6.49
CA LYS A 242 32.75 11.04 6.25
C LYS A 242 33.72 9.97 6.72
N SER A 243 33.50 9.43 7.92
CA SER A 243 34.31 8.35 8.49
C SER A 243 34.28 7.12 7.57
N VAL A 244 33.10 6.73 7.08
CA VAL A 244 32.93 5.61 6.14
C VAL A 244 33.60 5.93 4.80
N ALA A 245 33.39 7.12 4.23
CA ALA A 245 33.96 7.55 2.95
C ALA A 245 35.49 7.53 2.95
N ASN A 246 36.13 7.84 4.08
CA ASN A 246 37.59 7.77 4.24
C ASN A 246 38.14 6.32 4.18
N THR A 247 37.28 5.30 4.29
CA THR A 247 37.66 3.88 4.20
C THR A 247 37.33 3.26 2.84
N ILE A 248 36.73 4.02 1.93
CA ILE A 248 36.37 3.55 0.58
C ILE A 248 37.60 3.65 -0.31
N GLU A 249 37.91 2.55 -0.99
CA GLU A 249 38.84 2.51 -2.11
C GLU A 249 38.04 2.68 -3.40
N CYS A 250 38.44 3.63 -4.23
CA CYS A 250 37.77 3.97 -5.48
C CYS A 250 38.55 3.39 -6.67
N GLU A 251 37.84 2.73 -7.59
CA GLU A 251 38.41 2.17 -8.82
C GLU A 251 37.58 2.59 -10.05
N GLU A 252 38.06 2.23 -11.25
CA GLU A 252 37.28 2.39 -12.48
C GLU A 252 36.34 1.19 -12.63
N TYR A 253 35.03 1.45 -12.53
CA TYR A 253 33.99 0.44 -12.71
C TYR A 253 33.05 0.81 -13.87
N PRO A 254 32.58 -0.18 -14.65
CA PRO A 254 31.51 0.06 -15.61
C PRO A 254 30.22 0.43 -14.87
N ILE A 255 29.41 1.28 -15.50
CA ILE A 255 28.16 1.77 -14.93
C ILE A 255 27.01 1.20 -15.74
N LEU A 256 26.06 0.57 -15.05
CA LEU A 256 24.91 -0.03 -15.70
C LEU A 256 23.64 0.53 -15.10
N ILE A 257 22.80 1.09 -15.97
CA ILE A 257 21.45 1.51 -15.61
C ILE A 257 20.44 0.57 -16.25
N ASN A 258 19.53 0.03 -15.45
CA ASN A 258 18.36 -0.70 -15.92
C ASN A 258 17.11 0.04 -15.48
N TYR A 259 16.05 -0.05 -16.27
CA TYR A 259 14.82 0.67 -15.99
C TYR A 259 13.60 -0.07 -16.55
N SER A 260 12.46 0.15 -15.91
CA SER A 260 11.16 -0.24 -16.41
C SER A 260 10.17 0.88 -16.15
N THR A 261 9.32 1.14 -17.13
CA THR A 261 8.01 1.71 -16.85
C THR A 261 7.15 0.57 -16.29
N ALA A 262 6.55 0.77 -15.13
CA ALA A 262 5.72 -0.24 -14.47
C ALA A 262 4.35 0.35 -14.16
N ASP A 263 3.30 -0.42 -14.47
CA ASP A 263 1.94 -0.13 -14.02
C ASP A 263 1.92 -0.15 -12.49
N VAL A 264 1.36 0.89 -11.88
CA VAL A 264 1.11 0.94 -10.44
C VAL A 264 0.01 -0.08 -10.10
N PRO A 265 0.09 -0.80 -8.96
CA PRO A 265 -0.94 -1.77 -8.57
C PRO A 265 -2.34 -1.15 -8.56
N GLU A 266 -3.36 -1.94 -8.92
CA GLU A 266 -4.75 -1.48 -8.88
C GLU A 266 -5.12 -0.92 -7.50
N ASN A 267 -5.54 0.33 -7.45
CA ASN A 267 -5.77 1.07 -6.21
C ASN A 267 -6.97 2.04 -6.32
N LEU A 268 -7.40 2.58 -5.18
CA LEU A 268 -8.50 3.54 -5.11
C LEU A 268 -8.06 5.00 -5.36
N ALA A 269 -6.75 5.26 -5.46
CA ALA A 269 -6.12 6.56 -5.53
C ALA A 269 -5.72 7.00 -6.96
N SER A 270 -6.10 6.24 -8.00
CA SER A 270 -5.82 6.53 -9.43
C SER A 270 -6.32 7.90 -9.91
N ARG A 271 -7.17 8.58 -9.14
CA ARG A 271 -7.62 9.96 -9.43
C ARG A 271 -6.57 11.03 -9.12
N PHE A 272 -5.51 10.70 -8.39
CA PHE A 272 -4.45 11.64 -8.03
C PHE A 272 -3.03 11.03 -7.98
N LEU A 273 -2.89 9.73 -8.27
CA LEU A 273 -1.61 9.08 -8.54
C LEU A 273 -1.39 8.85 -10.03
N SER A 274 -0.13 8.68 -10.43
CA SER A 274 0.24 8.20 -11.76
C SER A 274 -0.18 6.74 -11.95
N ASP A 275 -0.67 6.38 -13.13
CA ASP A 275 -1.01 4.99 -13.49
C ASP A 275 0.24 4.15 -13.81
N GLU A 276 1.27 4.79 -14.35
CA GLU A 276 2.57 4.18 -14.69
C GLU A 276 3.70 5.00 -14.06
N VAL A 277 4.74 4.33 -13.59
CA VAL A 277 5.92 4.98 -12.99
C VAL A 277 7.22 4.41 -13.52
N LEU A 278 8.25 5.26 -13.54
CA LEU A 278 9.61 4.86 -13.88
C LEU A 278 10.35 4.34 -12.64
N ILE A 279 10.74 3.07 -12.67
CA ILE A 279 11.61 2.45 -11.67
C ILE A 279 12.97 2.17 -12.32
N GLN A 280 14.04 2.50 -11.61
CA GLN A 280 15.41 2.37 -12.11
C GLN A 280 16.30 1.63 -11.11
N THR A 281 17.29 0.93 -11.63
CA THR A 281 18.43 0.44 -10.86
C THR A 281 19.73 0.94 -11.46
N LEU A 282 20.70 1.23 -10.58
CA LEU A 282 22.07 1.56 -10.94
C LEU A 282 22.99 0.48 -10.35
N GLU A 283 23.81 -0.14 -11.18
CA GLU A 283 24.83 -1.08 -10.75
C GLU A 283 26.24 -0.50 -10.96
N ILE A 284 27.05 -0.56 -9.91
CA ILE A 284 28.46 -0.17 -9.90
C ILE A 284 29.23 -1.32 -9.25
N ASP A 285 30.02 -2.07 -10.04
CA ASP A 285 30.63 -3.34 -9.62
C ASP A 285 29.63 -4.36 -9.02
N GLN A 286 29.57 -4.47 -7.69
CA GLN A 286 28.72 -5.37 -6.92
C GLN A 286 27.74 -4.60 -6.03
N LEU A 287 27.68 -3.27 -6.16
CA LEU A 287 26.61 -2.45 -5.61
C LEU A 287 25.39 -2.47 -6.52
N LEU A 288 24.22 -2.66 -5.91
CA LEU A 288 22.93 -2.34 -6.51
C LEU A 288 22.33 -1.12 -5.80
N VAL A 289 21.94 -0.09 -6.55
CA VAL A 289 21.11 1.00 -6.05
C VAL A 289 19.74 0.89 -6.71
N SER A 290 18.66 0.92 -5.93
CA SER A 290 17.28 0.86 -6.41
C SER A 290 16.58 2.18 -6.17
N PHE A 291 15.95 2.76 -7.20
CA PHE A 291 15.27 4.04 -7.13
C PHE A 291 13.75 3.85 -7.22
N PHE A 292 13.04 4.30 -6.19
CA PHE A 292 11.60 4.14 -6.05
C PHE A 292 10.83 5.46 -6.20
N PRO A 293 9.70 5.46 -6.92
CA PRO A 293 8.84 6.63 -7.12
C PRO A 293 7.90 6.89 -5.94
N GLY A 294 8.41 6.84 -4.70
CA GLY A 294 7.60 6.98 -3.49
C GLY A 294 8.42 6.72 -2.22
N GLU A 295 7.74 6.35 -1.14
CA GLU A 295 8.33 6.18 0.18
C GLU A 295 8.35 4.70 0.58
N PRO A 296 9.40 3.94 0.23
CA PRO A 296 9.50 2.55 0.66
C PRO A 296 9.61 2.45 2.18
N TYR A 297 8.97 1.43 2.75
CA TYR A 297 9.12 1.09 4.17
C TYR A 297 10.38 0.26 4.39
N ALA A 298 10.92 0.29 5.62
CA ALA A 298 12.11 -0.48 5.99
C ALA A 298 11.98 -1.97 5.70
N GLY A 299 10.77 -2.56 5.82
CA GLY A 299 10.54 -3.96 5.46
C GLY A 299 10.78 -4.27 3.97
N VAL A 300 10.49 -3.32 3.07
CA VAL A 300 10.74 -3.45 1.62
C VAL A 300 12.26 -3.45 1.37
N GLN A 301 12.97 -2.50 1.98
CA GLN A 301 14.44 -2.41 1.91
C GLN A 301 15.10 -3.69 2.43
N ASP A 302 14.73 -4.17 3.61
CA ASP A 302 15.29 -5.36 4.24
C ASP A 302 15.07 -6.63 3.39
N LYS A 303 13.89 -6.72 2.75
CA LYS A 303 13.58 -7.81 1.81
C LYS A 303 14.46 -7.73 0.55
N LEU A 304 14.62 -6.55 -0.04
CA LEU A 304 15.44 -6.34 -1.23
C LEU A 304 16.93 -6.56 -0.96
N ASP A 305 17.46 -6.09 0.17
CA ASP A 305 18.86 -6.30 0.54
C ASP A 305 19.20 -7.80 0.62
N ARG A 306 18.32 -8.59 1.26
CA ARG A 306 18.46 -10.05 1.28
C ARG A 306 18.38 -10.69 -0.11
N ILE A 307 17.49 -10.20 -0.98
CA ILE A 307 17.38 -10.68 -2.36
C ILE A 307 18.64 -10.35 -3.14
N ALA A 308 19.12 -9.10 -3.10
CA ALA A 308 20.32 -8.65 -3.78
C ALA A 308 21.55 -9.47 -3.36
N LYS A 309 21.73 -9.71 -2.05
CA LYS A 309 22.80 -10.58 -1.54
C LYS A 309 22.72 -12.01 -2.08
N ARG A 310 21.52 -12.60 -2.15
CA ARG A 310 21.32 -13.93 -2.77
C ARG A 310 21.57 -13.93 -4.28
N ARG A 311 21.34 -12.80 -4.94
CA ARG A 311 21.57 -12.58 -6.38
C ARG A 311 23.04 -12.33 -6.72
N GLY A 312 23.91 -12.18 -5.71
CA GLY A 312 25.36 -12.03 -5.87
C GLY A 312 25.85 -10.57 -5.89
N TYR A 313 25.07 -9.64 -5.34
CA TYR A 313 25.53 -8.30 -4.99
C TYR A 313 26.16 -8.30 -3.60
N SER A 314 27.20 -7.50 -3.39
CA SER A 314 27.87 -7.34 -2.09
C SER A 314 27.16 -6.30 -1.22
N ALA A 315 26.50 -5.33 -1.87
CA ALA A 315 25.80 -4.22 -1.24
C ALA A 315 24.52 -3.86 -2.00
N HIS A 316 23.51 -3.41 -1.27
CA HIS A 316 22.29 -2.83 -1.81
C HIS A 316 21.99 -1.52 -1.08
N ILE A 317 21.63 -0.48 -1.83
CA ILE A 317 21.13 0.80 -1.32
C ILE A 317 19.74 1.02 -1.91
N THR A 318 18.76 1.25 -1.05
CA THR A 318 17.43 1.71 -1.46
C THR A 318 17.40 3.22 -1.48
N VAL A 319 16.85 3.82 -2.54
CA VAL A 319 16.64 5.25 -2.67
C VAL A 319 15.18 5.53 -2.98
N GLY A 320 14.47 6.20 -2.07
CA GLY A 320 13.09 6.65 -2.28
C GLY A 320 12.99 7.96 -3.06
N LEU A 321 11.76 8.43 -3.28
CA LEU A 321 11.43 9.77 -3.77
C LEU A 321 12.08 10.10 -5.13
N ALA A 322 12.18 9.10 -6.00
CA ALA A 322 12.85 9.19 -7.27
C ALA A 322 11.86 9.26 -8.44
N ASN A 323 12.00 10.28 -9.29
CA ASN A 323 11.29 10.49 -10.56
C ASN A 323 9.77 10.72 -10.50
N ASP A 324 9.08 10.24 -9.49
CA ASP A 324 7.66 10.44 -9.26
C ASP A 324 7.34 10.24 -7.76
N TYR A 325 6.07 10.40 -7.37
CA TYR A 325 5.61 10.27 -5.99
C TYR A 325 4.25 9.56 -5.89
N VAL A 326 4.30 8.28 -5.56
CA VAL A 326 3.15 7.38 -5.36
C VAL A 326 2.80 7.15 -3.88
N MET A 327 3.23 8.07 -3.01
CA MET A 327 3.09 7.96 -1.55
C MET A 327 3.85 6.74 -1.00
N ASP A 328 3.31 6.06 0.02
CA ASP A 328 3.99 4.95 0.68
C ASP A 328 4.02 3.68 -0.15
N ILE A 329 5.18 3.03 -0.16
CA ILE A 329 5.37 1.66 -0.64
C ILE A 329 5.57 0.78 0.60
N ALA A 330 4.45 0.39 1.18
CA ALA A 330 4.39 -0.36 2.43
C ALA A 330 4.86 -1.82 2.30
N SER A 331 5.48 -2.33 3.36
CA SER A 331 5.82 -3.76 3.49
C SER A 331 4.57 -4.61 3.83
N THR A 332 4.60 -5.91 3.48
CA THR A 332 3.50 -6.81 3.84
C THR A 332 3.65 -7.27 5.30
N GLY A 333 2.99 -6.57 6.22
CA GLY A 333 3.05 -6.88 7.65
C GLY A 333 1.82 -6.41 8.43
N ALA A 334 1.31 -7.26 9.33
CA ALA A 334 0.12 -6.97 10.13
C ALA A 334 0.24 -5.72 11.02
N SER A 335 1.47 -5.32 11.38
CA SER A 335 1.74 -4.08 12.13
C SER A 335 1.50 -2.82 11.30
N VAL A 336 1.78 -2.87 9.99
CA VAL A 336 1.62 -1.72 9.08
C VAL A 336 0.15 -1.38 8.87
N PHE A 337 -0.71 -2.39 8.88
CA PHE A 337 -2.14 -2.16 8.68
C PHE A 337 -2.80 -1.51 9.90
N ARG A 338 -2.26 -1.66 11.13
CA ARG A 338 -2.90 -1.23 12.40
C ARG A 338 -2.81 0.28 12.70
N GLY A 339 -3.15 1.12 11.72
CA GLY A 339 -3.57 2.52 11.95
C GLY A 339 -2.47 3.51 12.28
N ALA A 340 -1.23 3.30 11.81
CA ALA A 340 -0.10 4.08 12.29
C ALA A 340 0.06 5.49 11.66
N ALA A 341 -0.55 5.73 10.50
CA ALA A 341 -0.88 7.07 9.99
C ALA A 341 -1.87 6.91 8.81
N PRO A 342 -3.19 6.96 9.05
CA PRO A 342 -4.18 6.70 8.00
C PRO A 342 -4.07 7.72 6.86
N GLY A 343 -3.97 7.21 5.62
CA GLY A 343 -4.13 7.98 4.38
C GLY A 343 -2.91 8.10 3.46
N LEU A 344 -1.78 7.45 3.79
CA LEU A 344 -0.54 7.51 2.99
C LEU A 344 -0.23 6.19 2.25
N ASN A 345 -0.68 5.05 2.78
CA ASN A 345 -0.49 3.73 2.16
C ASN A 345 -1.58 3.42 1.12
N VAL A 346 -1.71 4.20 0.06
CA VAL A 346 -2.85 4.03 -0.87
C VAL A 346 -2.72 2.86 -1.86
N LEU A 347 -1.54 2.24 -1.95
CA LEU A 347 -1.28 1.08 -2.82
C LEU A 347 -1.67 -0.26 -2.19
N GLY A 348 -1.85 -0.28 -0.87
CA GLY A 348 -2.26 -1.46 -0.13
C GLY A 348 -1.27 -2.62 -0.13
N PRO A 349 -1.72 -3.85 0.17
CA PRO A 349 -0.83 -4.98 0.43
C PRO A 349 -0.01 -5.42 -0.80
N ASP A 350 -0.42 -5.03 -2.00
CA ASP A 350 0.27 -5.42 -3.24
C ASP A 350 1.55 -4.59 -3.47
N ALA A 351 1.75 -3.48 -2.75
CA ALA A 351 2.86 -2.55 -2.94
C ALA A 351 4.24 -3.21 -2.78
N GLU A 352 4.44 -4.02 -1.73
CA GLU A 352 5.71 -4.71 -1.49
C GLU A 352 6.00 -5.75 -2.58
N GLU A 353 5.02 -6.57 -2.96
CA GLU A 353 5.25 -7.62 -3.96
C GLU A 353 5.54 -7.01 -5.33
N TRP A 354 4.77 -5.99 -5.72
CA TRP A 354 4.98 -5.23 -6.96
C TRP A 354 6.38 -4.62 -7.02
N SER A 355 6.76 -3.83 -6.00
CA SER A 355 8.06 -3.15 -5.96
C SER A 355 9.23 -4.15 -6.00
N VAL A 356 9.10 -5.27 -5.28
CA VAL A 356 10.11 -6.32 -5.25
C VAL A 356 10.20 -7.12 -6.56
N ASP A 357 9.07 -7.41 -7.22
CA ASP A 357 9.06 -8.09 -8.52
C ASP A 357 9.73 -7.22 -9.57
N VAL A 358 9.34 -5.94 -9.70
CA VAL A 358 9.93 -5.01 -10.67
C VAL A 358 11.44 -4.90 -10.48
N ILE A 359 11.93 -4.64 -9.28
CA ILE A 359 13.39 -4.52 -9.05
C ILE A 359 14.13 -5.81 -9.39
N GLN A 360 13.57 -6.99 -9.08
CA GLN A 360 14.21 -8.25 -9.43
C GLN A 360 14.32 -8.46 -10.94
N THR A 361 13.36 -7.96 -11.75
CA THR A 361 13.47 -8.00 -13.21
C THR A 361 14.59 -7.10 -13.74
N LEU A 362 14.95 -6.05 -13.00
CA LEU A 362 16.00 -5.09 -13.36
C LEU A 362 17.40 -5.48 -12.88
N MET A 363 17.53 -6.50 -12.04
CA MET A 363 18.83 -6.98 -11.57
C MET A 363 19.53 -7.80 -12.67
N ARG A 364 20.77 -7.45 -13.02
CA ARG A 364 21.56 -8.24 -13.98
C ARG A 364 22.09 -9.55 -13.40
N ARG A 365 22.44 -9.58 -12.10
CA ARG A 365 23.11 -10.74 -11.48
C ARG A 365 22.10 -11.79 -11.04
N GLY A 366 22.33 -13.05 -11.40
CA GLY A 366 21.45 -14.18 -11.08
C GLY A 366 20.23 -14.27 -12.01
N SER A 367 19.51 -15.40 -11.96
CA SER A 367 18.29 -15.63 -12.76
C SER A 367 17.04 -15.31 -11.96
N TYR A 368 16.09 -14.59 -12.55
CA TYR A 368 14.77 -14.35 -11.98
C TYR A 368 13.73 -14.61 -13.07
N THR A 369 12.64 -15.25 -12.69
CA THR A 369 11.47 -15.41 -13.53
C THR A 369 10.34 -14.75 -12.78
N SER A 370 9.85 -13.62 -13.30
CA SER A 370 8.71 -12.92 -12.73
C SER A 370 7.53 -13.87 -12.58
N ARG A 371 6.74 -13.66 -11.53
CA ARG A 371 5.53 -14.45 -11.30
C ARG A 371 4.52 -14.14 -12.40
N SER A 372 4.24 -15.10 -13.29
CA SER A 372 3.13 -14.92 -14.23
C SER A 372 1.81 -14.91 -13.44
N SER A 373 1.00 -13.88 -13.61
CA SER A 373 -0.39 -13.93 -13.14
C SER A 373 -1.11 -15.06 -13.87
N SER A 374 -1.60 -16.05 -13.12
CA SER A 374 -2.42 -17.09 -13.70
C SER A 374 -3.75 -16.47 -14.13
N VAL A 375 -4.03 -16.45 -15.44
CA VAL A 375 -5.33 -16.02 -15.93
C VAL A 375 -6.34 -17.12 -15.60
N VAL A 376 -7.05 -16.94 -14.50
CA VAL A 376 -8.12 -17.86 -14.09
C VAL A 376 -9.43 -17.41 -14.72
N ARG A 377 -10.11 -18.34 -15.41
CA ARG A 377 -11.43 -18.07 -16.03
C ARG A 377 -12.54 -18.20 -14.99
N ALA A 378 -13.52 -17.31 -15.05
CA ALA A 378 -14.76 -17.43 -14.29
C ALA A 378 -15.45 -18.78 -14.52
N THR A 379 -16.20 -19.25 -13.53
CA THR A 379 -17.13 -20.38 -13.66
C THR A 379 -18.56 -19.85 -13.88
N ALA A 380 -19.50 -20.74 -14.19
CA ALA A 380 -20.89 -20.34 -14.38
C ALA A 380 -21.60 -20.14 -13.03
N LEU A 381 -22.30 -19.02 -12.87
CA LEU A 381 -23.26 -18.80 -11.79
C LEU A 381 -24.59 -19.51 -12.14
N GLN A 382 -25.02 -20.43 -11.28
CA GLN A 382 -26.32 -21.09 -11.40
C GLN A 382 -27.34 -20.35 -10.54
N LYS A 383 -28.40 -19.81 -11.15
CA LYS A 383 -29.44 -19.09 -10.40
C LYS A 383 -30.22 -20.04 -9.48
N ILE A 384 -30.44 -19.61 -8.24
CA ILE A 384 -31.32 -20.26 -7.26
C ILE A 384 -32.29 -19.21 -6.67
N PRO A 385 -33.37 -19.60 -5.97
CA PRO A 385 -34.19 -18.66 -5.22
C PRO A 385 -33.32 -17.81 -4.27
N GLY A 386 -33.45 -16.48 -4.37
CA GLY A 386 -32.71 -15.53 -3.54
C GLY A 386 -31.21 -15.42 -3.80
N GLY A 387 -30.64 -16.09 -4.82
CA GLY A 387 -29.19 -16.07 -4.99
C GLY A 387 -28.61 -16.88 -6.14
N TYR A 388 -27.36 -17.32 -5.95
CA TYR A 388 -26.60 -18.10 -6.92
C TYR A 388 -25.87 -19.28 -6.27
N ARG A 389 -25.70 -20.35 -7.02
CA ARG A 389 -24.81 -21.47 -6.72
C ARG A 389 -23.59 -21.42 -7.62
N VAL A 390 -22.42 -21.68 -7.04
CA VAL A 390 -21.13 -21.64 -7.73
C VAL A 390 -20.26 -22.82 -7.29
N GLU A 391 -19.64 -23.51 -8.24
CA GLU A 391 -18.68 -24.58 -7.96
C GLU A 391 -17.27 -24.16 -8.38
N VAL A 392 -16.32 -24.29 -7.45
CA VAL A 392 -14.89 -24.06 -7.70
C VAL A 392 -14.07 -25.28 -7.34
N SER A 393 -13.08 -25.60 -8.17
CA SER A 393 -12.19 -26.75 -7.98
C SER A 393 -10.72 -26.43 -8.27
N GLY A 394 -9.79 -27.19 -7.68
CA GLY A 394 -8.35 -27.02 -7.88
C GLY A 394 -7.56 -26.73 -6.60
N GLY A 395 -6.38 -26.10 -6.73
CA GLY A 395 -5.56 -25.63 -5.60
C GLY A 395 -6.25 -24.52 -4.80
N ALA A 396 -5.75 -24.21 -3.60
CA ALA A 396 -6.37 -23.19 -2.74
C ALA A 396 -6.46 -21.82 -3.43
N GLU A 397 -5.33 -21.33 -3.96
CA GLU A 397 -5.24 -20.08 -4.71
C GLU A 397 -6.12 -20.10 -5.97
N ASP A 398 -6.05 -21.16 -6.79
CA ASP A 398 -6.84 -21.28 -8.02
C ASP A 398 -8.35 -21.15 -7.78
N ARG A 399 -8.84 -21.74 -6.68
CA ARG A 399 -10.27 -21.71 -6.33
C ARG A 399 -10.71 -20.31 -5.93
N VAL A 400 -9.91 -19.60 -5.14
CA VAL A 400 -10.22 -18.24 -4.69
C VAL A 400 -10.12 -17.25 -5.85
N LEU A 401 -9.10 -17.36 -6.71
CA LEU A 401 -8.99 -16.59 -7.95
C LEU A 401 -10.20 -16.82 -8.86
N ARG A 402 -10.64 -18.07 -9.03
CA ARG A 402 -11.81 -18.42 -9.84
C ARG A 402 -13.09 -17.86 -9.25
N LEU A 403 -13.24 -17.92 -7.94
CA LEU A 403 -14.40 -17.37 -7.25
C LEU A 403 -14.48 -15.86 -7.46
N GLY A 404 -13.38 -15.14 -7.25
CA GLY A 404 -13.28 -13.70 -7.51
C GLY A 404 -13.66 -13.35 -8.95
N ALA A 405 -13.09 -14.06 -9.94
CA ALA A 405 -13.41 -13.86 -11.36
C ALA A 405 -14.90 -14.09 -11.66
N THR A 406 -15.57 -14.96 -10.90
CA THR A 406 -16.99 -15.27 -11.06
C THR A 406 -17.89 -14.24 -10.37
N MET A 407 -17.45 -13.68 -9.23
CA MET A 407 -18.20 -12.67 -8.47
C MET A 407 -18.02 -11.24 -9.01
N ALA A 408 -17.03 -10.99 -9.87
CA ALA A 408 -16.70 -9.65 -10.37
C ALA A 408 -17.92 -8.79 -10.79
N PRO A 409 -18.93 -9.29 -11.53
CA PRO A 409 -20.10 -8.47 -11.87
C PRO A 409 -20.93 -8.03 -10.65
N LEU A 410 -21.07 -8.90 -9.64
CA LEU A 410 -21.81 -8.61 -8.42
C LEU A 410 -21.04 -7.63 -7.51
N LEU A 411 -19.71 -7.75 -7.48
CA LEU A 411 -18.84 -6.84 -6.74
C LEU A 411 -18.88 -5.41 -7.30
N GLU A 412 -18.94 -5.26 -8.63
CA GLU A 412 -19.05 -3.94 -9.27
C GLU A 412 -20.37 -3.24 -8.93
N GLU A 413 -21.48 -3.98 -8.90
CA GLU A 413 -22.79 -3.45 -8.49
C GLU A 413 -22.78 -3.02 -7.01
N ALA A 414 -22.28 -3.88 -6.12
CA ALA A 414 -22.17 -3.59 -4.69
C ALA A 414 -21.25 -2.37 -4.44
N TRP A 415 -20.15 -2.25 -5.18
CA TRP A 415 -19.24 -1.12 -5.06
C TRP A 415 -19.91 0.21 -5.38
N ALA A 416 -20.73 0.25 -6.43
CA ALA A 416 -21.47 1.46 -6.77
C ALA A 416 -22.42 1.91 -5.63
N GLY A 417 -22.93 0.96 -4.82
CA GLY A 417 -23.66 1.23 -3.58
C GLY A 417 -22.77 1.89 -2.52
N LEU A 418 -21.67 1.22 -2.14
CA LEU A 418 -20.76 1.71 -1.11
C LEU A 418 -20.21 3.11 -1.42
N VAL A 419 -19.89 3.39 -2.69
CA VAL A 419 -19.43 4.72 -3.12
C VAL A 419 -20.51 5.79 -2.88
N ARG A 420 -21.80 5.46 -3.08
CA ARG A 420 -22.90 6.39 -2.77
C ARG A 420 -23.02 6.59 -1.26
N ASP A 421 -22.92 5.52 -0.47
CA ASP A 421 -23.03 5.60 0.98
C ASP A 421 -21.92 6.47 1.60
N VAL A 422 -20.69 6.39 1.09
CA VAL A 422 -19.59 7.29 1.48
C VAL A 422 -19.85 8.73 1.04
N ARG A 423 -20.33 8.94 -0.20
CA ARG A 423 -20.63 10.28 -0.73
C ARG A 423 -21.74 10.99 0.05
N ASP A 424 -22.79 10.25 0.38
CA ASP A 424 -24.00 10.77 1.02
C ASP A 424 -23.85 10.85 2.55
N GLY A 425 -22.68 10.44 3.09
CA GLY A 425 -22.36 10.51 4.51
C GLY A 425 -22.99 9.41 5.37
N VAL A 426 -23.56 8.36 4.75
CA VAL A 426 -24.04 7.16 5.46
C VAL A 426 -22.86 6.42 6.08
N ILE A 427 -21.75 6.31 5.35
CA ILE A 427 -20.46 5.87 5.88
C ILE A 427 -19.60 7.11 6.12
N GLU A 428 -19.45 7.49 7.38
CA GLU A 428 -18.67 8.66 7.75
C GLU A 428 -17.16 8.40 7.64
N VAL A 429 -16.47 9.27 6.92
CA VAL A 429 -15.01 9.29 6.82
C VAL A 429 -14.51 10.61 7.38
N GLU A 430 -13.80 10.57 8.50
CA GLU A 430 -13.10 11.74 9.01
C GLU A 430 -11.93 12.06 8.08
N LEU A 431 -12.14 13.04 7.19
CA LEU A 431 -11.07 13.58 6.37
C LEU A 431 -10.23 14.55 7.24
N PRO A 432 -8.88 14.46 7.20
CA PRO A 432 -8.04 15.46 7.86
C PRO A 432 -8.50 16.84 7.40
N ILE A 433 -8.92 17.73 8.32
CA ILE A 433 -9.19 19.21 8.24
C ILE A 433 -10.02 19.75 7.02
N TRP A 434 -10.48 18.89 6.10
CA TRP A 434 -10.88 19.27 4.73
C TRP A 434 -12.34 18.93 4.41
N GLY A 435 -13.03 18.26 5.34
CA GLY A 435 -14.47 18.00 5.25
C GLY A 435 -15.29 19.28 5.09
N ASP A 436 -16.22 19.25 4.13
CA ASP A 436 -17.33 20.18 3.85
C ASP A 436 -17.07 21.67 3.61
N ARG A 437 -15.84 22.17 3.68
CA ARG A 437 -15.61 23.63 3.57
C ARG A 437 -15.84 24.23 2.18
N PHE A 438 -15.98 23.43 1.10
CA PHE A 438 -15.97 23.96 -0.28
C PHE A 438 -16.90 23.30 -1.31
N GLY A 439 -17.81 22.38 -0.93
CA GLY A 439 -18.79 21.80 -1.87
C GLY A 439 -18.20 20.94 -3.00
N ILE A 440 -17.07 20.27 -2.74
CA ILE A 440 -16.38 19.37 -3.69
C ILE A 440 -16.63 17.91 -3.26
N ASP A 441 -16.89 17.01 -4.21
CA ASP A 441 -16.96 15.56 -3.96
C ASP A 441 -15.59 15.05 -3.46
N ALA A 442 -15.47 14.81 -2.17
CA ALA A 442 -14.25 14.32 -1.53
C ALA A 442 -14.12 12.79 -1.55
N THR A 443 -15.11 12.08 -2.11
CA THR A 443 -15.14 10.61 -2.18
C THR A 443 -13.85 10.00 -2.77
N PRO A 444 -13.22 10.57 -3.82
CA PRO A 444 -11.96 10.04 -4.35
C PRO A 444 -10.79 10.04 -3.37
N ILE A 445 -10.81 10.89 -2.33
CA ILE A 445 -9.83 10.86 -1.23
C ILE A 445 -10.32 9.99 -0.08
N ALA A 446 -11.62 10.11 0.25
CA ALA A 446 -12.21 9.41 1.38
C ALA A 446 -12.06 7.89 1.26
N LEU A 447 -12.25 7.33 0.07
CA LEU A 447 -12.19 5.88 -0.14
C LEU A 447 -10.80 5.28 0.10
N PRO A 448 -9.69 5.80 -0.46
CA PRO A 448 -8.34 5.34 -0.10
C PRO A 448 -8.02 5.46 1.39
N ILE A 449 -8.38 6.58 2.02
CA ILE A 449 -8.12 6.80 3.46
C ILE A 449 -8.93 5.81 4.31
N LEU A 450 -10.19 5.61 3.96
CA LEU A 450 -11.08 4.65 4.61
C LEU A 450 -10.52 3.24 4.48
N ALA A 451 -10.11 2.84 3.28
CA ALA A 451 -9.52 1.52 3.05
C ALA A 451 -8.26 1.31 3.88
N ASP A 452 -7.35 2.29 3.90
CA ASP A 452 -6.13 2.22 4.69
C ASP A 452 -6.41 2.06 6.18
N ARG A 453 -7.33 2.87 6.72
CA ARG A 453 -7.80 2.78 8.11
C ARG A 453 -8.35 1.39 8.42
N GLU A 454 -9.22 0.87 7.58
CA GLU A 454 -9.91 -0.40 7.85
C GLU A 454 -9.03 -1.63 7.65
N ARG A 455 -7.91 -1.53 6.93
CA ARG A 455 -6.98 -2.66 6.80
C ARG A 455 -6.41 -3.09 8.15
N GLY A 456 -6.35 -2.20 9.14
CA GLY A 456 -5.83 -2.53 10.48
C GLY A 456 -6.55 -3.63 11.22
N HIS A 457 -7.76 -3.96 10.78
CA HIS A 457 -8.54 -5.05 11.33
C HIS A 457 -8.20 -6.41 10.72
N LEU A 458 -7.35 -6.48 9.68
CA LEU A 458 -7.06 -7.71 8.96
C LEU A 458 -5.94 -8.54 9.59
N SER A 459 -6.14 -9.86 9.55
CA SER A 459 -5.07 -10.85 9.79
C SER A 459 -4.27 -11.10 8.51
N ALA A 460 -3.07 -11.67 8.63
CA ALA A 460 -2.26 -12.04 7.47
C ALA A 460 -2.98 -13.03 6.52
N ASP A 461 -3.74 -13.97 7.07
CA ASP A 461 -4.54 -14.90 6.27
C ASP A 461 -5.67 -14.17 5.53
N ALA A 462 -6.32 -13.19 6.17
CA ALA A 462 -7.36 -12.39 5.53
C ALA A 462 -6.78 -11.54 4.38
N VAL A 463 -5.62 -10.91 4.57
CA VAL A 463 -4.92 -10.18 3.50
C VAL A 463 -4.61 -11.10 2.33
N ARG A 464 -4.10 -12.31 2.58
CA ARG A 464 -3.82 -13.27 1.50
C ARG A 464 -5.08 -13.66 0.73
N ASP A 465 -6.13 -14.07 1.45
CA ASP A 465 -7.32 -14.64 0.81
C ASP A 465 -8.14 -13.57 0.08
N ILE A 466 -8.24 -12.35 0.64
CA ILE A 466 -8.83 -11.19 -0.06
C ILE A 466 -7.97 -10.82 -1.27
N GLY A 467 -6.64 -10.84 -1.16
CA GLY A 467 -5.72 -10.56 -2.27
C GLY A 467 -5.88 -11.53 -3.43
N TRP A 468 -6.02 -12.83 -3.17
CA TRP A 468 -6.36 -13.81 -4.21
C TRP A 468 -7.71 -13.53 -4.85
N PHE A 469 -8.71 -13.21 -4.05
CA PHE A 469 -10.06 -12.98 -4.55
C PHE A 469 -10.12 -11.71 -5.42
N ALA A 470 -9.52 -10.62 -4.96
CA ALA A 470 -9.42 -9.34 -5.67
C ALA A 470 -8.67 -9.48 -7.01
N ARG A 471 -7.52 -10.18 -7.02
CA ARG A 471 -6.79 -10.51 -8.26
C ARG A 471 -7.64 -11.32 -9.24
N GLY A 472 -8.44 -12.24 -8.74
CA GLY A 472 -9.39 -13.00 -9.55
C GLY A 472 -10.46 -12.10 -10.18
N ALA A 473 -11.01 -11.20 -9.37
CA ALA A 473 -12.04 -10.24 -9.79
C ALA A 473 -11.51 -9.12 -10.71
N ARG A 474 -10.18 -8.91 -10.75
CA ARG A 474 -9.52 -7.75 -11.39
C ARG A 474 -10.05 -6.43 -10.81
N MET A 475 -10.01 -6.38 -9.49
CA MET A 475 -10.42 -5.23 -8.70
C MET A 475 -9.32 -4.93 -7.68
N PRO A 476 -9.15 -3.65 -7.28
CA PRO A 476 -8.26 -3.30 -6.19
C PRO A 476 -8.57 -4.11 -4.93
N PHE A 477 -7.53 -4.55 -4.21
CA PHE A 477 -7.66 -5.21 -2.91
C PHE A 477 -8.61 -4.45 -1.98
N ASP A 478 -8.39 -3.14 -1.87
CA ASP A 478 -9.14 -2.24 -0.99
C ASP A 478 -10.62 -2.17 -1.33
N LYS A 479 -10.96 -2.33 -2.61
CA LYS A 479 -12.35 -2.35 -3.08
C LYS A 479 -13.09 -3.55 -2.49
N VAL A 480 -12.48 -4.73 -2.58
CA VAL A 480 -13.03 -5.98 -2.01
C VAL A 480 -13.06 -5.92 -0.49
N HIS A 481 -11.98 -5.42 0.12
CA HIS A 481 -11.89 -5.26 1.58
C HIS A 481 -13.01 -4.37 2.13
N LEU A 482 -13.23 -3.20 1.54
CA LEU A 482 -14.28 -2.28 1.97
C LEU A 482 -15.69 -2.88 1.80
N LEU A 483 -15.95 -3.58 0.69
CA LEU A 483 -17.20 -4.30 0.49
C LEU A 483 -17.42 -5.32 1.60
N ARG A 484 -16.41 -6.15 1.89
CA ARG A 484 -16.48 -7.10 2.99
C ARG A 484 -16.62 -6.43 4.35
N HIS A 485 -16.07 -5.25 4.56
CA HIS A 485 -16.14 -4.60 5.86
C HIS A 485 -17.51 -3.91 6.10
N PHE A 486 -18.00 -3.15 5.13
CA PHE A 486 -19.18 -2.29 5.31
C PHE A 486 -20.48 -2.90 4.83
N SER A 487 -20.44 -3.90 3.94
CA SER A 487 -21.65 -4.64 3.56
C SER A 487 -21.99 -5.77 4.56
N ASP A 488 -21.22 -5.90 5.65
CA ASP A 488 -21.35 -6.96 6.66
C ASP A 488 -22.24 -6.60 7.86
N VAL A 489 -22.71 -5.36 7.98
CA VAL A 489 -23.29 -4.77 9.22
C VAL A 489 -24.54 -5.49 9.75
N GLU A 490 -25.17 -6.39 8.98
CA GLU A 490 -26.40 -7.11 9.39
C GLU A 490 -26.29 -8.65 9.37
N SER A 491 -25.12 -9.23 9.11
CA SER A 491 -25.01 -10.64 8.65
C SER A 491 -24.48 -11.70 9.62
N VAL A 492 -24.30 -11.36 10.91
CA VAL A 492 -23.74 -12.29 11.90
C VAL A 492 -24.62 -13.53 12.08
N PRO A 493 -24.17 -14.75 11.69
CA PRO A 493 -24.98 -15.97 11.77
C PRO A 493 -25.23 -16.36 13.22
N ARG A 494 -26.50 -16.51 13.59
CA ARG A 494 -26.89 -17.03 14.92
C ARG A 494 -26.99 -18.53 14.89
N ARG A 495 -26.24 -19.21 15.75
CA ARG A 495 -26.28 -20.68 15.85
C ARG A 495 -27.45 -21.13 16.71
N VAL A 496 -28.19 -22.10 16.20
CA VAL A 496 -29.24 -22.82 16.90
C VAL A 496 -28.91 -24.30 16.78
N SER A 497 -28.46 -24.92 17.86
CA SER A 497 -28.12 -26.34 17.84
C SER A 497 -29.21 -27.17 18.49
N VAL A 498 -29.66 -28.20 17.79
CA VAL A 498 -30.52 -29.23 18.38
C VAL A 498 -29.64 -30.39 18.83
N GLU A 499 -29.36 -30.49 20.13
CA GLU A 499 -28.66 -31.64 20.70
C GLU A 499 -29.58 -32.88 20.73
N GLY A 500 -29.49 -33.69 19.68
CA GLY A 500 -29.77 -35.12 19.81
C GLY A 500 -28.63 -35.74 20.62
N THR A 501 -28.92 -36.23 21.83
CA THR A 501 -28.00 -36.94 22.75
C THR A 501 -26.80 -37.60 22.06
N ARG A 502 -25.60 -36.99 22.24
CA ARG A 502 -24.26 -37.54 21.99
C ARG A 502 -24.07 -38.40 20.72
N GLY A 503 -23.67 -37.74 19.63
CA GLY A 503 -22.80 -38.33 18.60
C GLY A 503 -23.05 -37.81 17.19
N ARG A 504 -22.14 -36.98 16.64
CA ARG A 504 -21.89 -36.67 15.21
C ARG A 504 -23.08 -36.52 14.21
N GLY A 505 -24.34 -36.36 14.65
CA GLY A 505 -25.51 -36.41 13.76
C GLY A 505 -26.69 -35.50 14.14
N GLY A 506 -26.48 -34.47 14.96
CA GLY A 506 -27.51 -33.48 15.31
C GLY A 506 -27.74 -32.45 14.18
N LEU A 507 -28.91 -31.83 14.16
CA LEU A 507 -29.24 -30.73 13.24
C LEU A 507 -28.68 -29.42 13.79
N GLU A 508 -28.09 -28.60 12.91
CA GLU A 508 -27.63 -27.25 13.26
C GLU A 508 -28.29 -26.22 12.33
N GLY A 509 -29.01 -25.26 12.91
CA GLY A 509 -29.70 -24.18 12.23
C GLY A 509 -28.98 -22.85 12.39
N TYR A 510 -29.03 -22.02 11.36
CA TYR A 510 -28.43 -20.70 11.34
C TYR A 510 -29.34 -19.71 10.63
N ILE A 511 -29.36 -18.46 11.09
CA ILE A 511 -30.08 -17.36 10.44
C ILE A 511 -29.20 -16.11 10.43
N ALA A 512 -29.24 -15.36 9.33
CA ALA A 512 -28.52 -14.13 9.09
C ALA A 512 -29.29 -13.22 8.13
N SER A 513 -28.91 -11.95 8.08
CA SER A 513 -29.45 -10.95 7.15
C SER A 513 -28.36 -10.32 6.29
N ALA A 514 -28.72 -9.76 5.15
CA ALA A 514 -27.86 -8.93 4.32
C ALA A 514 -28.66 -7.73 3.81
N SER A 515 -27.96 -6.69 3.36
CA SER A 515 -28.61 -5.50 2.80
C SER A 515 -29.58 -5.87 1.67
N ALA A 516 -30.66 -5.09 1.55
CA ALA A 516 -31.72 -5.32 0.57
C ALA A 516 -31.16 -5.60 -0.84
N GLY A 517 -31.68 -6.66 -1.48
CA GLY A 517 -31.27 -7.07 -2.83
C GLY A 517 -29.95 -7.86 -2.92
N THR A 518 -29.24 -8.08 -1.81
CA THR A 518 -28.00 -8.87 -1.82
C THR A 518 -28.29 -10.34 -2.13
N PRO A 519 -27.73 -10.93 -3.20
CA PRO A 519 -27.92 -12.34 -3.49
C PRO A 519 -27.09 -13.23 -2.56
N VAL A 520 -27.69 -14.32 -2.07
CA VAL A 520 -26.98 -15.34 -1.29
C VAL A 520 -26.16 -16.24 -2.21
N ILE A 521 -24.94 -16.62 -1.78
CA ILE A 521 -24.05 -17.48 -2.56
C ILE A 521 -23.94 -18.86 -1.90
N VAL A 522 -24.37 -19.90 -2.61
CA VAL A 522 -24.06 -21.29 -2.28
C VAL A 522 -22.75 -21.66 -2.95
N LEU A 523 -21.68 -21.75 -2.17
CA LEU A 523 -20.34 -22.10 -2.63
C LEU A 523 -20.09 -23.60 -2.45
N GLU A 524 -19.83 -24.30 -3.55
CA GLU A 524 -19.34 -25.68 -3.56
C GLU A 524 -17.84 -25.68 -3.84
N ASN A 525 -17.06 -26.14 -2.87
CA ASN A 525 -15.62 -25.98 -2.86
C ASN A 525 -14.94 -27.35 -2.94
N ARG A 526 -14.45 -27.73 -4.12
CA ARG A 526 -13.84 -29.03 -4.44
C ARG A 526 -12.31 -28.93 -4.48
N PRO A 527 -11.61 -29.04 -3.34
CA PRO A 527 -10.15 -28.94 -3.35
C PRO A 527 -9.51 -30.14 -4.08
N ALA A 528 -8.35 -29.92 -4.70
CA ALA A 528 -7.56 -31.00 -5.31
C ALA A 528 -7.12 -32.05 -4.27
N THR A 529 -6.94 -31.63 -3.03
CA THR A 529 -6.63 -32.47 -1.86
C THR A 529 -7.41 -31.99 -0.65
N GLY A 530 -8.03 -32.89 0.11
CA GLY A 530 -8.82 -32.56 1.29
C GLY A 530 -10.32 -32.83 1.08
N SER A 531 -11.15 -32.28 1.96
CA SER A 531 -12.59 -32.51 1.97
C SER A 531 -13.34 -31.55 1.06
N HIS A 532 -14.33 -32.07 0.33
CA HIS A 532 -15.34 -31.26 -0.34
C HIS A 532 -16.19 -30.53 0.71
N SER A 533 -16.63 -29.31 0.43
CA SER A 533 -17.57 -28.60 1.28
C SER A 533 -18.61 -27.81 0.49
N VAL A 534 -19.80 -27.69 1.09
CA VAL A 534 -20.86 -26.78 0.65
C VAL A 534 -21.13 -25.82 1.78
N GLY A 535 -21.29 -24.55 1.44
CA GLY A 535 -21.62 -23.55 2.44
C GLY A 535 -22.19 -22.29 1.80
N ILE A 536 -22.56 -21.37 2.67
CA ILE A 536 -23.27 -20.15 2.35
C ILE A 536 -22.36 -18.96 2.62
N GLY A 537 -22.42 -17.98 1.73
CA GLY A 537 -21.76 -16.68 1.85
C GLY A 537 -22.50 -15.62 1.04
N LEU A 538 -21.84 -14.48 0.89
CA LEU A 538 -22.27 -13.31 0.15
C LEU A 538 -21.27 -13.04 -1.00
N PRO A 539 -21.60 -12.16 -1.95
CA PRO A 539 -20.76 -11.96 -3.14
C PRO A 539 -19.31 -11.52 -2.88
N TRP A 540 -19.05 -10.88 -1.75
CA TRP A 540 -17.73 -10.38 -1.33
C TRP A 540 -16.93 -11.35 -0.45
N ASP A 541 -17.45 -12.57 -0.21
CA ASP A 541 -16.74 -13.56 0.57
C ASP A 541 -15.76 -14.38 -0.28
N SER A 542 -14.50 -14.39 0.14
CA SER A 542 -13.46 -15.23 -0.47
C SER A 542 -13.55 -16.70 -0.07
N THR A 543 -14.34 -17.02 0.97
CA THR A 543 -14.55 -18.36 1.52
C THR A 543 -15.98 -18.52 2.06
N HIS A 544 -16.32 -19.67 2.66
CA HIS A 544 -17.61 -19.86 3.32
C HIS A 544 -17.71 -19.00 4.59
N ARG A 545 -18.82 -18.25 4.77
CA ARG A 545 -19.19 -17.74 6.11
C ARG A 545 -19.56 -18.88 7.02
N ILE A 546 -20.33 -19.81 6.48
CA ILE A 546 -20.76 -21.02 7.16
C ILE A 546 -20.85 -22.18 6.18
N GLY A 547 -20.46 -23.38 6.60
CA GLY A 547 -20.52 -24.54 5.73
C GLY A 547 -20.38 -25.86 6.44
N MET A 548 -20.50 -26.92 5.66
CA MET A 548 -20.29 -28.30 6.09
C MET A 548 -19.43 -29.04 5.08
N ASN A 549 -18.48 -29.83 5.57
CA ASN A 549 -17.65 -30.67 4.72
C ASN A 549 -18.23 -32.08 4.54
N ASP A 550 -17.63 -32.85 3.64
CA ASP A 550 -18.02 -34.23 3.32
C ASP A 550 -17.87 -35.23 4.48
N ALA A 551 -17.22 -34.83 5.59
CA ALA A 551 -17.15 -35.58 6.84
C ALA A 551 -18.31 -35.24 7.80
N GLY A 552 -19.21 -34.32 7.43
CA GLY A 552 -20.31 -33.85 8.27
C GLY A 552 -19.88 -32.85 9.35
N VAL A 553 -18.69 -32.25 9.23
CA VAL A 553 -18.23 -31.22 10.16
C VAL A 553 -18.76 -29.87 9.70
N VAL A 554 -19.57 -29.23 10.56
CA VAL A 554 -20.05 -27.85 10.38
C VAL A 554 -18.99 -26.87 10.89
N PHE A 555 -18.75 -25.80 10.15
CA PHE A 555 -17.78 -24.76 10.47
C PHE A 555 -18.32 -23.37 10.12
N SER A 556 -17.86 -22.36 10.84
CA SER A 556 -18.22 -20.94 10.64
C SER A 556 -16.97 -20.07 10.80
N SER A 557 -16.90 -18.97 10.04
CA SER A 557 -15.78 -18.02 10.07
C SER A 557 -15.85 -17.00 11.21
N GLU A 558 -16.99 -16.85 11.89
CA GLU A 558 -17.18 -15.87 12.96
C GLU A 558 -17.18 -16.51 14.35
N ALA A 559 -16.21 -16.12 15.18
CA ALA A 559 -16.12 -16.50 16.58
C ALA A 559 -16.73 -15.39 17.46
N GLY A 560 -18.03 -15.49 17.75
CA GLY A 560 -18.70 -14.64 18.74
C GLY A 560 -20.05 -14.12 18.26
N SER A 561 -21.13 -14.81 18.63
CA SER A 561 -22.50 -14.32 18.42
C SER A 561 -22.86 -13.28 19.47
N ALA A 562 -23.24 -12.07 19.04
CA ALA A 562 -24.07 -11.21 19.87
C ALA A 562 -25.44 -11.87 20.03
N GLU A 563 -25.85 -12.15 21.26
CA GLU A 563 -27.24 -12.52 21.57
C GLU A 563 -28.14 -11.36 21.13
N ALA A 564 -29.12 -11.65 20.30
CA ALA A 564 -30.33 -10.83 20.22
C ALA A 564 -31.50 -11.71 20.55
N ASP A 565 -32.59 -11.03 20.82
CA ASP A 565 -33.81 -11.50 21.41
C ASP A 565 -34.62 -12.37 20.42
N VAL A 566 -34.03 -13.46 19.94
CA VAL A 566 -34.73 -14.51 19.20
C VAL A 566 -35.41 -15.39 20.25
N PRO A 567 -36.68 -15.81 20.05
CA PRO A 567 -37.36 -16.73 20.98
C PRO A 567 -36.48 -17.92 21.37
N ASP A 568 -36.69 -18.50 22.55
CA ASP A 568 -35.88 -19.59 23.11
C ASP A 568 -35.87 -20.84 22.21
N LEU A 569 -34.98 -20.83 21.20
CA LEU A 569 -34.83 -21.86 20.17
C LEU A 569 -34.15 -23.12 20.71
N GLU A 570 -33.54 -23.08 21.90
CA GLU A 570 -32.93 -24.25 22.55
C GLU A 570 -33.97 -25.30 22.95
N SER A 571 -35.23 -24.88 23.15
CA SER A 571 -36.33 -25.75 23.60
C SER A 571 -37.19 -26.34 22.48
N ALA A 572 -36.95 -25.97 21.20
CA ALA A 572 -38.02 -25.97 20.19
C ALA A 572 -37.87 -26.88 18.95
N ALA A 573 -36.82 -27.70 18.77
CA ALA A 573 -36.74 -28.54 17.56
C ALA A 573 -36.40 -30.00 17.86
N ALA A 574 -37.33 -30.92 17.57
CA ALA A 574 -37.12 -32.37 17.63
C ALA A 574 -36.89 -32.98 16.23
N SER A 575 -37.10 -32.20 15.17
CA SER A 575 -36.99 -32.58 13.77
C SER A 575 -36.55 -31.41 12.87
N ARG A 576 -36.21 -31.70 11.61
CA ARG A 576 -35.87 -30.67 10.61
C ARG A 576 -37.02 -29.68 10.38
N GLY A 577 -38.26 -30.17 10.30
CA GLY A 577 -39.44 -29.33 10.08
C GLY A 577 -39.70 -28.35 11.22
N ASP A 578 -39.45 -28.78 12.47
CA ASP A 578 -39.56 -27.88 13.63
C ASP A 578 -38.52 -26.75 13.55
N LEU A 579 -37.30 -27.06 13.07
CA LEU A 579 -36.23 -26.09 12.91
C LEU A 579 -36.50 -25.13 11.73
N GLU A 580 -37.03 -25.62 10.61
CA GLU A 580 -37.47 -24.78 9.48
C GLU A 580 -38.53 -23.77 9.92
N GLU A 581 -39.54 -24.22 10.67
CA GLU A 581 -40.60 -23.37 11.20
C GLU A 581 -40.07 -22.32 12.19
N ALA A 582 -39.18 -22.74 13.10
CA ALA A 582 -38.63 -21.85 14.10
C ALA A 582 -37.73 -20.75 13.46
N LEU A 583 -36.96 -21.10 12.43
CA LEU A 583 -36.17 -20.14 11.65
C LEU A 583 -37.05 -19.19 10.85
N ARG A 584 -38.17 -19.68 10.32
CA ARG A 584 -39.18 -18.86 9.62
C ARG A 584 -39.80 -17.82 10.55
N GLU A 585 -40.24 -18.21 11.74
CA GLU A 585 -40.80 -17.28 12.72
C GLU A 585 -39.76 -16.23 13.17
N ALA A 586 -38.49 -16.64 13.32
CA ALA A 586 -37.40 -15.71 13.59
C ALA A 586 -37.20 -14.69 12.45
N ALA A 587 -37.25 -15.14 11.19
CA ALA A 587 -37.16 -14.27 10.03
C ALA A 587 -38.33 -13.26 9.96
N LEU A 588 -39.56 -13.72 10.18
CA LEU A 588 -40.74 -12.84 10.18
C LEU A 588 -40.70 -11.79 11.30
N LYS A 589 -40.17 -12.16 12.47
CA LYS A 589 -39.93 -11.23 13.57
C LYS A 589 -38.91 -10.15 13.19
N LEU A 590 -37.80 -10.52 12.53
CA LEU A 590 -36.80 -9.58 12.05
C LEU A 590 -37.42 -8.55 11.09
N PHE A 591 -38.29 -8.97 10.16
CA PHE A 591 -38.98 -8.03 9.28
C PHE A 591 -39.90 -7.07 10.04
N ALA A 592 -40.66 -7.57 11.01
CA ALA A 592 -41.57 -6.75 11.80
C ALA A 592 -40.85 -5.70 12.67
N GLU A 593 -39.60 -5.96 13.04
CA GLU A 593 -38.76 -5.05 13.84
C GLU A 593 -37.93 -4.08 12.98
N THR A 594 -37.91 -4.28 11.66
CA THR A 594 -37.14 -3.44 10.73
C THR A 594 -37.96 -2.21 10.31
N ASP A 595 -37.55 -1.03 10.77
CA ASP A 595 -38.14 0.27 10.39
C ASP A 595 -37.43 0.86 9.15
N SER A 596 -37.48 0.15 8.01
CA SER A 596 -36.85 0.54 6.75
C SER A 596 -37.79 0.30 5.56
N GLU A 597 -37.82 1.22 4.59
CA GLU A 597 -38.51 1.03 3.31
C GLU A 597 -37.86 -0.07 2.45
N LEU A 598 -36.59 -0.37 2.69
CA LEU A 598 -35.83 -1.45 2.04
C LEU A 598 -35.58 -2.55 3.07
N LEU A 599 -36.35 -3.63 2.96
CA LEU A 599 -36.20 -4.79 3.84
C LEU A 599 -34.91 -5.56 3.54
N PRO A 600 -34.21 -6.05 4.58
CA PRO A 600 -33.03 -6.89 4.41
C PRO A 600 -33.39 -8.24 3.76
N VAL A 601 -32.41 -8.83 3.08
CA VAL A 601 -32.49 -10.23 2.67
C VAL A 601 -32.17 -11.09 3.88
N VAL A 602 -33.15 -11.84 4.40
CA VAL A 602 -32.93 -12.81 5.48
C VAL A 602 -32.72 -14.18 4.86
N PHE A 603 -31.72 -14.91 5.34
CA PHE A 603 -31.47 -16.29 4.93
C PHE A 603 -31.22 -17.19 6.13
N ALA A 604 -31.69 -18.43 6.03
CA ALA A 604 -31.55 -19.44 7.05
C ALA A 604 -31.01 -20.75 6.47
N VAL A 605 -30.14 -21.40 7.23
CA VAL A 605 -29.39 -22.59 6.79
C VAL A 605 -29.54 -23.68 7.83
N ILE A 606 -29.86 -24.89 7.38
CA ILE A 606 -29.87 -26.08 8.23
C ILE A 606 -28.84 -27.08 7.71
N PHE A 607 -27.95 -27.52 8.60
CA PHE A 607 -26.99 -28.58 8.34
C PHE A 607 -27.50 -29.90 8.92
N GLU A 608 -27.51 -30.94 8.09
CA GLU A 608 -27.84 -32.30 8.49
C GLU A 608 -26.63 -33.21 8.24
N PRO A 609 -25.71 -33.35 9.22
CA PRO A 609 -24.49 -34.14 9.09
C PRO A 609 -24.72 -35.61 8.70
N ALA A 610 -25.82 -36.20 9.19
CA ALA A 610 -26.16 -37.59 8.94
C ALA A 610 -26.43 -37.88 7.46
N SER A 611 -27.14 -36.98 6.77
CA SER A 611 -27.44 -37.08 5.34
C SER A 611 -26.45 -36.31 4.47
N LYS A 612 -25.52 -35.56 5.10
CA LYS A 612 -24.59 -34.63 4.45
C LYS A 612 -25.31 -33.62 3.55
N SER A 613 -26.47 -33.14 4.02
CA SER A 613 -27.29 -32.17 3.31
C SER A 613 -27.24 -30.81 3.99
N VAL A 614 -27.28 -29.76 3.17
CA VAL A 614 -27.45 -28.36 3.57
C VAL A 614 -28.78 -27.90 3.01
N TYR A 615 -29.63 -27.28 3.84
CA TYR A 615 -30.92 -26.75 3.44
C TYR A 615 -30.92 -25.24 3.59
N LEU A 616 -31.32 -24.50 2.55
CA LEU A 616 -31.30 -23.03 2.52
C LEU A 616 -32.70 -22.46 2.28
N GLY A 617 -33.13 -21.56 3.14
CA GLY A 617 -34.26 -20.65 2.91
C GLY A 617 -33.75 -19.22 2.74
N VAL A 618 -34.26 -18.48 1.76
CA VAL A 618 -33.94 -17.07 1.52
C VAL A 618 -35.24 -16.29 1.34
N SER A 619 -35.34 -15.12 1.94
CA SER A 619 -36.52 -14.27 1.88
C SER A 619 -36.77 -13.69 0.50
N GLU A 620 -38.03 -13.34 0.24
CA GLU A 620 -38.46 -12.56 -0.91
C GLU A 620 -39.38 -11.44 -0.41
N GLY A 621 -38.84 -10.22 -0.33
CA GLY A 621 -39.54 -9.09 0.31
C GLY A 621 -39.75 -9.34 1.81
N ASP A 622 -41.00 -9.22 2.26
CA ASP A 622 -41.45 -9.47 3.64
C ASP A 622 -41.87 -10.92 3.89
N THR A 623 -41.61 -11.83 2.94
CA THR A 623 -41.98 -13.24 3.04
C THR A 623 -40.76 -14.16 3.19
N PHE A 624 -40.95 -15.29 3.87
CA PHE A 624 -39.94 -16.32 4.07
C PHE A 624 -40.45 -17.70 3.62
N PRO A 625 -39.64 -18.52 2.93
CA PRO A 625 -40.10 -19.78 2.35
C PRO A 625 -40.51 -20.80 3.42
N THR A 626 -41.52 -21.60 3.08
CA THR A 626 -41.99 -22.72 3.92
C THR A 626 -41.20 -24.01 3.71
N GLU A 627 -40.51 -24.16 2.58
CA GLU A 627 -39.65 -25.31 2.29
C GLU A 627 -38.26 -24.83 1.91
N PHE A 628 -37.23 -25.44 2.51
CA PHE A 628 -35.84 -25.05 2.26
C PHE A 628 -35.26 -25.86 1.10
N GLN A 629 -34.48 -25.20 0.25
CA GLN A 629 -33.82 -25.86 -0.88
C GLN A 629 -32.65 -26.73 -0.39
N ARG A 630 -32.65 -28.01 -0.77
CA ARG A 630 -31.60 -28.97 -0.40
C ARG A 630 -30.39 -28.93 -1.36
N PHE A 631 -29.20 -28.93 -0.79
CA PHE A 631 -27.91 -29.10 -1.44
C PHE A 631 -27.17 -30.26 -0.79
N SER A 632 -26.58 -31.17 -1.58
CA SER A 632 -25.83 -32.31 -1.06
C SER A 632 -24.33 -32.02 -1.06
N VAL A 633 -23.64 -32.34 0.02
CA VAL A 633 -22.17 -32.24 0.11
C VAL A 633 -21.47 -33.42 -0.57
N VAL A 634 -22.19 -34.50 -0.86
CA VAL A 634 -21.65 -35.66 -1.60
C VAL A 634 -22.52 -35.85 -2.83
N GLU A 635 -21.93 -36.21 -3.97
CA GLU A 635 -22.71 -36.60 -5.14
C GLU A 635 -23.66 -37.73 -4.75
N ASP A 636 -24.97 -37.52 -4.97
CA ASP A 636 -25.95 -38.59 -4.85
C ASP A 636 -25.49 -39.71 -5.80
N SER A 637 -25.06 -40.84 -5.24
CA SER A 637 -24.71 -42.00 -6.07
C SER A 637 -25.97 -42.37 -6.87
N PRO A 638 -25.89 -42.45 -8.21
CA PRO A 638 -27.06 -42.74 -9.04
C PRO A 638 -27.69 -44.10 -8.76
#